data_AF-A0A2D4LEV1-F1
#
_entry.id   AF-A0A2D4LEV1-F1
#
_cell.length_a   1.000
_cell.length_b   1.000
_cell.length_c   1.000
_cell.angle_alpha   90.00
_cell.angle_beta   90.00
_cell.angle_gamma   90.00
#
_symmetry.space_group_name_H-M   'P 1'
#
loop_
_entity.id
_entity.type
_entity.pdbx_description
1 polymer ?
#
loop_
_entity_poly.entity_id
_entity_poly.type
_entity_poly.pdbx_seq_one_letter_code
_entity_poly.pdbx_strand_id
1 'polypeptide(L)'
;TTHQEHSVRNSFLKTGTKFSNFIHEEHQSNGGALVLHAYMDELSFLSPVEMERFTEEFLALTFSENEKNAAYYALAIVHGSAAYLPDFLDYFAFNFPSTPVKMEILGKKDIETTTISNFHTQVSRTYCCGTYRAGPMRQISLVGAVDEEVGDYFPEFLDMLEESPFLRMTLPWGTLSSLRLQCRSQSDDGPIMWVRPGEQ
;
A
#
# COMPACT_ATOMS: atom_id res chain seq x y z
N THR A 1 20.05 7.18 -5.55
CA THR A 1 19.54 6.65 -6.83
C THR A 1 20.42 5.50 -7.27
N THR A 2 19.83 4.32 -7.40
CA THR A 2 20.54 3.14 -7.92
C THR A 2 20.66 3.24 -9.45
N HIS A 3 21.58 2.49 -10.07
CA HIS A 3 21.71 2.46 -11.53
C HIS A 3 20.41 2.00 -12.22
N GLN A 4 19.69 1.06 -11.60
CA GLN A 4 18.41 0.57 -12.11
C GLN A 4 17.34 1.66 -12.11
N GLU A 5 17.20 2.40 -11.01
CA GLU A 5 16.23 3.50 -10.90
C GLU A 5 16.48 4.57 -11.97
N HIS A 6 17.76 4.94 -12.18
CA HIS A 6 18.13 5.87 -13.25
C HIS A 6 17.78 5.32 -14.64
N SER A 7 17.98 4.02 -14.89
CA SER A 7 17.62 3.40 -16.16
C SER A 7 16.11 3.45 -16.42
N VAL A 8 15.29 3.14 -15.40
CA VAL A 8 13.83 3.15 -15.50
C VAL A 8 13.31 4.55 -15.76
N ARG A 9 13.79 5.57 -15.03
CA ARG A 9 13.37 6.97 -15.20
C ARG A 9 13.70 7.57 -16.58
N ASN A 10 14.58 6.93 -17.35
CA ASN A 10 14.87 7.36 -18.73
C ASN A 10 13.96 6.69 -19.78
N SER A 11 13.13 5.72 -19.37
CA SER A 11 12.25 4.93 -20.23
C SER A 11 10.79 5.40 -20.07
N PHE A 12 10.49 6.59 -20.61
CA PHE A 12 9.14 7.16 -20.57
C PHE A 12 8.21 6.55 -21.62
N LEU A 13 6.97 6.28 -21.22
CA LEU A 13 5.94 5.74 -22.09
C LEU A 13 5.28 6.88 -22.89
N LYS A 14 5.25 6.74 -24.22
CA LYS A 14 4.60 7.72 -25.10
C LYS A 14 3.10 7.47 -25.16
N THR A 15 2.37 8.01 -24.19
CA THR A 15 0.90 7.94 -24.14
C THR A 15 0.23 8.95 -25.07
N GLY A 16 0.98 9.94 -25.56
CA GLY A 16 0.44 11.03 -26.40
C GLY A 16 -0.24 12.14 -25.59
N THR A 17 -0.20 12.05 -24.27
CA THR A 17 -0.71 13.07 -23.35
C THR A 17 0.44 13.92 -22.80
N LYS A 18 0.09 15.00 -22.10
CA LYS A 18 1.09 15.82 -21.39
C LYS A 18 1.78 15.08 -20.24
N PHE A 19 1.24 13.93 -19.84
CA PHE A 19 1.71 13.15 -18.70
C PHE A 19 2.71 12.04 -19.06
N SER A 20 2.93 11.80 -20.36
CA SER A 20 3.85 10.77 -20.85
C SER A 20 5.22 10.77 -20.17
N ASN A 21 5.77 11.95 -19.86
CA ASN A 21 7.09 12.09 -19.25
C ASN A 21 7.17 11.64 -17.77
N PHE A 22 6.03 11.40 -17.13
CA PHE A 22 5.93 10.97 -15.73
C PHE A 22 5.56 9.49 -15.57
N ILE A 23 5.33 8.79 -16.69
CA ILE A 23 4.95 7.38 -16.73
C ILE A 23 6.13 6.61 -17.31
N HIS A 24 6.74 5.77 -16.49
CA HIS A 24 7.93 5.01 -16.87
C HIS A 24 7.59 3.53 -17.00
N GLU A 25 8.07 2.89 -18.04
CA GLU A 25 7.86 1.47 -18.29
C GLU A 25 9.19 0.71 -18.16
N GLU A 26 9.22 -0.26 -17.24
CA GLU A 26 10.31 -1.21 -17.08
C GLU A 26 9.91 -2.55 -17.70
N HIS A 27 10.77 -3.07 -18.58
CA HIS A 27 10.71 -4.46 -19.01
C HIS A 27 11.71 -5.27 -18.18
N GLN A 28 11.21 -6.10 -17.27
CA GLN A 28 12.06 -6.88 -16.36
C GLN A 28 12.97 -7.80 -17.16
N SER A 29 14.30 -7.66 -16.98
CA SER A 29 15.30 -8.22 -17.91
C SER A 29 15.35 -9.76 -17.98
N ASN A 30 14.88 -10.46 -16.94
CA ASN A 30 15.02 -11.92 -16.84
C ASN A 30 13.71 -12.66 -17.11
N GLY A 31 12.59 -12.14 -16.60
CA GLY A 31 11.24 -12.71 -16.65
C GLY A 31 10.34 -12.05 -17.69
N GLY A 32 10.75 -10.92 -18.26
CA GLY A 32 10.06 -10.29 -19.39
C GLY A 32 8.74 -9.59 -19.05
N ALA A 33 8.40 -9.45 -17.77
CA ALA A 33 7.18 -8.76 -17.35
C ALA A 33 7.32 -7.24 -17.50
N LEU A 34 6.21 -6.58 -17.82
CA LEU A 34 6.13 -5.12 -17.85
C LEU A 34 5.71 -4.58 -16.47
N VAL A 35 6.40 -3.55 -16.02
CA VAL A 35 6.14 -2.84 -14.75
C VAL A 35 6.02 -1.34 -15.03
N LEU A 36 4.96 -0.72 -14.52
CA LEU A 36 4.79 0.73 -14.58
C LEU A 36 5.37 1.39 -13.34
N HIS A 37 5.98 2.56 -13.53
CA HIS A 37 6.47 3.38 -12.45
C HIS A 37 6.02 4.83 -12.63
N ALA A 38 5.70 5.46 -11.50
CA ALA A 38 5.59 6.90 -11.37
C ALA A 38 6.33 7.31 -10.09
N TYR A 39 6.85 8.54 -10.05
CA TYR A 39 7.65 9.02 -8.93
C TYR A 39 7.07 10.32 -8.37
N MET A 40 6.76 10.35 -7.06
CA MET A 40 6.12 11.50 -6.44
C MET A 40 6.97 12.77 -6.44
N ASP A 41 8.30 12.65 -6.49
CA ASP A 41 9.19 13.80 -6.65
C ASP A 41 8.97 14.51 -8.00
N GLU A 42 8.76 13.76 -9.07
CA GLU A 42 8.41 14.28 -10.40
C GLU A 42 6.96 14.78 -10.47
N LEU A 43 6.02 14.07 -9.83
CA LEU A 43 4.61 14.45 -9.81
C LEU A 43 4.34 15.67 -8.92
N SER A 44 5.23 16.00 -7.99
CA SER A 44 5.08 17.14 -7.07
C SER A 44 4.97 18.50 -7.79
N PHE A 45 5.39 18.59 -9.05
CA PHE A 45 5.27 19.78 -9.88
C PHE A 45 3.89 19.95 -10.55
N LEU A 46 3.03 18.92 -10.49
CA LEU A 46 1.68 18.97 -11.03
C LEU A 46 0.75 19.75 -10.10
N SER A 47 -0.15 20.55 -10.67
CA SER A 47 -1.25 21.11 -9.89
C SER A 47 -2.21 20.01 -9.41
N PRO A 48 -3.06 20.25 -8.38
CA PRO A 48 -3.98 19.23 -7.88
C PRO A 48 -4.91 18.64 -8.96
N VAL A 49 -5.40 19.47 -9.88
CA VAL A 49 -6.24 19.04 -11.01
C VAL A 49 -5.45 18.19 -12.00
N GLU A 50 -4.17 18.48 -12.19
CA GLU A 50 -3.29 17.70 -13.05
C GLU A 50 -2.91 16.38 -12.42
N MET A 51 -2.68 16.35 -11.11
CA MET A 51 -2.44 15.13 -10.35
C MET A 51 -3.63 14.17 -10.47
N GLU A 52 -4.86 14.67 -10.32
CA GLU A 52 -6.06 13.83 -10.44
C GLU A 52 -6.18 13.21 -11.85
N ARG A 53 -5.99 14.02 -12.91
CA ARG A 53 -6.00 13.52 -14.29
C ARG A 53 -4.83 12.57 -14.58
N PHE A 54 -3.66 12.84 -14.02
CA PHE A 54 -2.51 11.95 -14.10
C PHE A 54 -2.84 10.59 -13.48
N THR A 55 -3.44 10.60 -12.29
CA THR A 55 -3.83 9.38 -11.59
C THR A 55 -4.85 8.57 -12.40
N GLU A 56 -5.86 9.20 -12.99
CA GLU A 56 -6.81 8.53 -13.88
C GLU A 56 -6.10 7.86 -15.07
N GLU A 57 -5.21 8.56 -15.76
CA GLU A 57 -4.46 8.02 -16.89
C GLU A 57 -3.53 6.87 -16.47
N PHE A 58 -2.80 7.04 -15.36
CA PHE A 58 -1.87 6.05 -14.84
C PHE A 58 -2.60 4.77 -14.40
N LEU A 59 -3.73 4.90 -13.72
CA LEU A 59 -4.53 3.75 -13.28
C LEU A 59 -5.24 3.06 -14.45
N ALA A 60 -5.70 3.81 -15.46
CA ALA A 60 -6.25 3.23 -16.68
C ALA A 60 -5.22 2.35 -17.42
N LEU A 61 -3.95 2.77 -17.46
CA LEU A 61 -2.86 1.95 -17.97
C LEU A 61 -2.56 0.76 -17.05
N THR A 62 -2.48 1.00 -15.74
CA THR A 62 -2.19 -0.03 -14.73
C THR A 62 -3.16 -1.21 -14.82
N PHE A 63 -4.46 -0.94 -14.96
CA PHE A 63 -5.50 -1.96 -15.07
C PHE A 63 -5.87 -2.30 -16.52
N SER A 64 -5.08 -1.89 -17.50
CA SER A 64 -5.35 -2.20 -18.90
C SER A 64 -5.17 -3.69 -19.19
N GLU A 65 -6.11 -4.24 -19.96
CA GLU A 65 -6.14 -5.64 -20.36
C GLU A 65 -6.03 -5.77 -21.88
N ASN A 66 -5.43 -6.87 -22.33
CA ASN A 66 -5.36 -7.21 -23.75
C ASN A 66 -6.68 -7.81 -24.26
N GLU A 67 -6.73 -8.12 -25.56
CA GLU A 67 -7.92 -8.71 -26.21
C GLU A 67 -8.37 -10.06 -25.62
N LYS A 68 -7.55 -10.68 -24.77
CA LYS A 68 -7.85 -11.94 -24.06
C LYS A 68 -8.24 -11.70 -22.60
N ASN A 69 -8.51 -10.46 -22.20
CA ASN A 69 -8.80 -10.04 -20.82
C ASN A 69 -7.68 -10.42 -19.84
N ALA A 70 -6.42 -10.27 -20.27
CA ALA A 70 -5.27 -10.44 -19.41
C ALA A 70 -4.54 -9.10 -19.25
N ALA A 71 -4.20 -8.76 -18.00
CA ALA A 71 -3.48 -7.53 -17.67
C ALA A 71 -2.17 -7.41 -18.46
N TYR A 72 -1.91 -6.23 -19.02
CA TYR A 72 -0.64 -5.95 -19.70
C TYR A 72 0.54 -5.83 -18.73
N TYR A 73 0.29 -5.18 -17.60
CA TYR A 73 1.30 -4.88 -16.59
C TYR A 73 1.17 -5.84 -15.42
N ALA A 74 2.30 -6.40 -14.99
CA ALA A 74 2.33 -7.30 -13.83
C ALA A 74 2.30 -6.52 -12.51
N LEU A 75 2.80 -5.28 -12.52
CA LEU A 75 2.92 -4.43 -11.34
C LEU A 75 2.93 -2.96 -11.76
N ALA A 76 2.37 -2.09 -10.92
CA ALA A 76 2.53 -0.65 -11.00
C ALA A 76 3.02 -0.13 -9.65
N ILE A 77 4.01 0.77 -9.67
CA ILE A 77 4.65 1.31 -8.48
C ILE A 77 4.61 2.83 -8.53
N VAL A 78 4.01 3.46 -7.51
CA VAL A 78 4.10 4.91 -7.32
C VAL A 78 5.08 5.19 -6.18
N HIS A 79 6.32 5.48 -6.54
CA HIS A 79 7.41 5.69 -5.60
C HIS A 79 7.18 6.95 -4.76
N GLY A 80 7.31 6.82 -3.44
CA GLY A 80 7.09 7.91 -2.49
C GLY A 80 5.62 8.29 -2.26
N SER A 81 4.66 7.57 -2.85
CA SER A 81 3.21 7.87 -2.71
C SER A 81 2.69 7.77 -1.27
N ALA A 82 3.33 6.94 -0.43
CA ALA A 82 2.94 6.75 0.96
C ALA A 82 3.72 7.66 1.95
N ALA A 83 4.60 8.56 1.47
CA ALA A 83 5.49 9.33 2.35
C ALA A 83 4.77 10.33 3.28
N TYR A 84 3.52 10.67 2.98
CA TYR A 84 2.69 11.55 3.81
C TYR A 84 2.07 10.81 5.01
N LEU A 85 2.03 9.48 4.97
CA LEU A 85 1.41 8.66 6.01
C LEU A 85 2.34 8.54 7.23
N PRO A 86 1.78 8.44 8.44
CA PRO A 86 2.57 8.16 9.63
C PRO A 86 3.13 6.73 9.59
N ASP A 87 4.10 6.42 10.47
CA ASP A 87 4.39 5.03 10.79
C ASP A 87 3.14 4.39 11.40
N PHE A 88 2.64 3.33 10.76
CA PHE A 88 1.38 2.72 11.16
C PHE A 88 1.47 2.10 12.55
N LEU A 89 2.58 1.45 12.89
CA LEU A 89 2.71 0.79 14.18
C LEU A 89 2.78 1.83 15.30
N ASP A 90 3.51 2.93 15.10
CA ASP A 90 3.51 4.07 16.03
C ASP A 90 2.12 4.70 16.15
N TYR A 91 1.44 4.95 15.02
CA TYR A 91 0.11 5.56 15.00
C TYR A 91 -0.91 4.75 15.80
N PHE A 92 -1.00 3.43 15.55
CA PHE A 92 -1.96 2.58 16.24
C PHE A 92 -1.56 2.31 17.70
N ALA A 93 -0.27 2.19 18.02
CA ALA A 93 0.18 2.05 19.39
C ALA A 93 -0.13 3.29 20.25
N PHE A 94 -0.10 4.49 19.66
CA PHE A 94 -0.42 5.73 20.35
C PHE A 94 -1.93 5.97 20.48
N ASN A 95 -2.68 5.87 19.38
CA ASN A 95 -4.11 6.23 19.35
C ASN A 95 -5.03 5.10 19.85
N PHE A 96 -4.64 3.85 19.64
CA PHE A 96 -5.44 2.67 19.96
C PHE A 96 -4.62 1.61 20.74
N PRO A 97 -3.98 1.97 21.87
CA PRO A 97 -2.98 1.13 22.54
C PRO A 97 -3.53 -0.22 23.01
N SER A 98 -4.83 -0.31 23.28
CA SER A 98 -5.52 -1.50 23.78
C SER A 98 -6.03 -2.43 22.66
N THR A 99 -5.88 -2.06 21.39
CA THR A 99 -6.32 -2.90 20.27
C THR A 99 -5.64 -4.26 20.35
N PRO A 100 -6.42 -5.36 20.42
CA PRO A 100 -5.85 -6.69 20.44
C PRO A 100 -5.15 -6.97 19.11
N VAL A 101 -4.02 -7.65 19.18
CA VAL A 101 -3.27 -8.13 18.01
C VAL A 101 -2.82 -9.56 18.26
N LYS A 102 -2.82 -10.37 17.19
CA LYS A 102 -2.30 -11.74 17.21
C LYS A 102 -0.87 -11.70 16.66
N MET A 103 0.12 -12.06 17.46
CA MET A 103 1.51 -12.20 17.01
C MET A 103 1.94 -13.67 17.05
N GLU A 104 2.79 -14.07 16.12
CA GLU A 104 3.43 -15.39 16.18
C GLU A 104 4.68 -15.33 17.06
N ILE A 105 5.02 -16.42 17.73
CA ILE A 105 6.28 -16.50 18.47
C ILE A 105 7.40 -16.84 17.48
N LEU A 106 8.46 -16.03 17.45
CA LEU A 106 9.58 -16.24 16.52
C LEU A 106 10.17 -17.66 16.67
N GLY A 107 10.20 -18.42 15.57
CA GLY A 107 10.69 -19.80 15.54
C GLY A 107 9.73 -20.87 16.07
N LYS A 108 8.50 -20.50 16.45
CA LYS A 108 7.45 -21.43 16.88
C LYS A 108 6.15 -21.19 16.11
N LYS A 109 5.25 -22.17 16.12
CA LYS A 109 3.91 -22.04 15.52
C LYS A 109 2.87 -21.45 16.50
N ASP A 110 3.30 -21.11 17.70
CA ASP A 110 2.43 -20.60 18.74
C ASP A 110 1.98 -19.17 18.42
N ILE A 111 0.71 -18.88 18.66
CA ILE A 111 0.10 -17.56 18.47
C ILE A 111 -0.19 -17.00 19.86
N GLU A 112 0.27 -15.78 20.09
CA GLU A 112 0.00 -15.02 21.30
C GLU A 112 -0.90 -13.83 20.96
N THR A 113 -1.95 -13.65 21.77
CA THR A 113 -2.78 -12.45 21.72
C THR A 113 -2.21 -11.45 22.73
N THR A 114 -1.87 -10.26 22.25
CA THR A 114 -1.39 -9.14 23.07
C THR A 114 -2.05 -7.84 22.61
N THR A 115 -1.66 -6.70 23.17
CA THR A 115 -2.10 -5.39 22.68
C THR A 115 -1.10 -4.82 21.69
N ILE A 116 -1.55 -3.96 20.78
CA ILE A 116 -0.65 -3.31 19.81
C ILE A 116 0.44 -2.48 20.50
N SER A 117 0.16 -1.87 21.66
CA SER A 117 1.15 -1.14 22.45
C SER A 117 2.26 -2.06 23.00
N ASN A 118 1.90 -3.25 23.48
CA ASN A 118 2.88 -4.23 23.94
C ASN A 118 3.69 -4.79 22.77
N PHE A 119 3.05 -5.06 21.63
CA PHE A 119 3.74 -5.51 20.42
C PHE A 119 4.72 -4.45 19.90
N HIS A 120 4.30 -3.19 19.83
CA HIS A 120 5.16 -2.03 19.50
C HIS A 120 6.39 -1.98 20.40
N THR A 121 6.23 -2.09 21.71
CA THR A 121 7.35 -2.10 22.66
C THR A 121 8.35 -3.23 22.37
N GLN A 122 7.89 -4.42 22.00
CA GLN A 122 8.76 -5.55 21.63
C GLN A 122 9.53 -5.28 20.33
N VAL A 123 8.86 -4.73 19.32
CA VAL A 123 9.47 -4.33 18.05
C VAL A 123 10.54 -3.27 18.31
N SER A 124 10.19 -2.16 18.97
CA SER A 124 11.13 -1.05 19.23
C SER A 124 12.34 -1.48 20.04
N ARG A 125 12.18 -2.39 21.02
CA ARG A 125 13.29 -2.90 21.84
C ARG A 125 14.28 -3.74 21.03
N THR A 126 13.82 -4.43 19.99
CA THR A 126 14.63 -5.41 19.26
C THR A 126 14.97 -5.00 17.84
N TYR A 127 14.45 -3.86 17.39
CA TYR A 127 14.72 -3.30 16.08
C TYR A 127 16.22 -2.95 15.94
N CYS A 128 16.84 -3.47 14.90
CA CYS A 128 18.23 -3.20 14.57
C CYS A 128 18.45 -3.42 13.08
N CYS A 129 19.04 -2.43 12.40
CA CYS A 129 19.49 -2.54 11.01
C CYS A 129 18.44 -3.08 10.01
N GLY A 130 17.16 -2.69 10.16
CA GLY A 130 16.09 -3.03 9.23
C GLY A 130 15.27 -4.27 9.58
N THR A 131 15.58 -4.98 10.65
CA THR A 131 14.79 -6.11 11.16
C THR A 131 14.54 -5.98 12.66
N TYR A 132 13.60 -6.77 13.20
CA TYR A 132 13.34 -6.85 14.64
C TYR A 132 13.23 -8.32 15.10
N ARG A 133 13.54 -8.59 16.38
CA ARG A 133 13.56 -9.94 16.97
C ARG A 133 12.32 -10.23 17.81
N ALA A 134 11.17 -10.10 17.17
CA ALA A 134 9.87 -10.58 17.64
C ALA A 134 9.17 -11.25 16.45
N GLY A 135 8.15 -12.06 16.67
CA GLY A 135 7.47 -12.67 15.54
C GLY A 135 6.53 -11.69 14.81
N PRO A 136 6.03 -12.08 13.63
CA PRO A 136 5.15 -11.24 12.84
C PRO A 136 3.82 -11.00 13.56
N MET A 137 3.28 -9.80 13.37
CA MET A 137 1.89 -9.49 13.70
C MET A 137 1.01 -9.96 12.54
N ARG A 138 -0.01 -10.77 12.85
CA ARG A 138 -1.04 -11.15 11.89
C ARG A 138 -1.88 -9.94 11.49
N GLN A 139 -2.61 -10.08 10.39
CA GLN A 139 -3.44 -9.01 9.89
C GLN A 139 -4.52 -8.61 10.89
N ILE A 140 -4.77 -7.31 10.97
CA ILE A 140 -5.97 -6.74 11.56
C ILE A 140 -6.79 -6.04 10.48
N SER A 141 -8.11 -6.13 10.57
CA SER A 141 -9.02 -5.35 9.72
C SER A 141 -9.04 -3.89 10.16
N LEU A 142 -9.08 -2.98 9.18
CA LEU A 142 -9.22 -1.54 9.41
C LEU A 142 -10.64 -1.03 9.22
N VAL A 143 -11.53 -1.89 8.71
CA VAL A 143 -12.93 -1.58 8.36
C VAL A 143 -13.93 -2.22 9.31
N GLY A 144 -13.45 -2.91 10.34
CA GLY A 144 -14.28 -3.68 11.26
C GLY A 144 -13.94 -5.17 11.20
N ALA A 145 -14.02 -5.84 12.34
CA ALA A 145 -13.73 -7.26 12.44
C ALA A 145 -14.99 -8.10 12.16
N VAL A 146 -14.83 -9.16 11.37
CA VAL A 146 -15.85 -10.20 11.16
C VAL A 146 -15.28 -11.53 11.70
N ASP A 147 -16.11 -12.28 12.40
CA ASP A 147 -15.79 -13.62 12.95
C ASP A 147 -14.48 -13.68 13.77
N GLU A 148 -13.47 -14.42 13.27
CA GLU A 148 -12.19 -14.65 13.97
C GLU A 148 -11.13 -13.60 13.68
N GLU A 149 -11.43 -12.64 12.80
CA GLU A 149 -10.55 -11.52 12.51
C GLU A 149 -10.41 -10.62 13.73
N VAL A 150 -9.27 -9.95 13.79
CA VAL A 150 -9.00 -8.95 14.82
C VAL A 150 -8.94 -7.61 14.14
N GLY A 151 -9.32 -6.53 14.82
CA GLY A 151 -9.38 -5.21 14.24
C GLY A 151 -10.58 -4.44 14.75
N ASP A 152 -10.75 -3.25 14.22
CA ASP A 152 -11.88 -2.38 14.51
C ASP A 152 -12.12 -1.48 13.29
N TYR A 153 -13.13 -0.63 13.36
CA TYR A 153 -13.37 0.41 12.38
C TYR A 153 -12.56 1.67 12.73
N PHE A 154 -11.58 2.03 11.90
CA PHE A 154 -10.69 3.18 12.13
C PHE A 154 -10.90 4.29 11.07
N PRO A 155 -12.03 5.03 11.12
CA PRO A 155 -12.39 5.98 10.07
C PRO A 155 -11.34 7.07 9.84
N GLU A 156 -10.71 7.60 10.89
CA GLU A 156 -9.70 8.65 10.76
C GLU A 156 -8.44 8.17 10.03
N PHE A 157 -8.09 6.88 10.20
CA PHE A 157 -6.97 6.30 9.45
C PHE A 157 -7.34 6.04 7.99
N LEU A 158 -8.59 5.62 7.73
CA LEU A 158 -9.09 5.47 6.36
C LEU A 158 -9.13 6.82 5.62
N ASP A 159 -9.51 7.90 6.31
CA ASP A 159 -9.49 9.26 5.76
C ASP A 159 -8.07 9.63 5.31
N MET A 160 -7.03 9.29 6.09
CA MET A 160 -5.63 9.50 5.68
C MET A 160 -5.28 8.71 4.41
N LEU A 161 -5.67 7.42 4.30
CA LEU A 161 -5.41 6.65 3.08
C LEU A 161 -6.05 7.29 1.83
N GLU A 162 -7.24 7.88 1.99
CA GLU A 162 -7.99 8.55 0.93
C GLU A 162 -7.38 9.91 0.50
N GLU A 163 -6.42 10.46 1.26
CA GLU A 163 -5.66 11.65 0.82
C GLU A 163 -4.78 11.33 -0.40
N SER A 164 -4.38 10.07 -0.58
CA SER A 164 -3.71 9.65 -1.80
C SER A 164 -4.68 9.65 -2.98
N PRO A 165 -4.42 10.39 -4.06
CA PRO A 165 -5.30 10.40 -5.23
C PRO A 165 -5.42 9.00 -5.84
N PHE A 166 -4.35 8.19 -5.74
CA PHE A 166 -4.32 6.81 -6.23
C PHE A 166 -5.22 5.90 -5.38
N LEU A 167 -5.02 5.88 -4.06
CA LEU A 167 -5.80 5.00 -3.17
C LEU A 167 -7.27 5.38 -3.15
N ARG A 168 -7.61 6.66 -3.18
CA ARG A 168 -8.99 7.13 -3.25
C ARG A 168 -9.78 6.53 -4.42
N MET A 169 -9.12 6.26 -5.55
CA MET A 169 -9.74 5.63 -6.71
C MET A 169 -9.78 4.09 -6.62
N THR A 170 -8.79 3.47 -5.98
CA THR A 170 -8.57 2.01 -5.98
C THR A 170 -9.01 1.27 -4.72
N LEU A 171 -9.29 1.97 -3.62
CA LEU A 171 -9.86 1.38 -2.41
C LEU A 171 -11.20 0.67 -2.74
N PRO A 172 -11.68 -0.26 -1.88
CA PRO A 172 -12.89 -1.03 -2.18
C PRO A 172 -14.16 -0.20 -2.44
N TRP A 173 -14.21 1.02 -1.91
CA TRP A 173 -15.27 2.01 -2.14
C TRP A 173 -14.87 3.15 -3.08
N GLY A 174 -13.71 3.05 -3.73
CA GLY A 174 -13.20 4.01 -4.70
C GLY A 174 -13.96 3.99 -6.02
N THR A 175 -13.72 5.00 -6.85
CA THR A 175 -14.44 5.20 -8.12
C THR A 175 -14.21 4.09 -9.14
N LEU A 176 -13.07 3.39 -9.09
CA LEU A 176 -12.76 2.26 -9.97
C LEU A 176 -13.31 0.93 -9.46
N SER A 177 -13.83 0.89 -8.24
CA SER A 177 -14.50 -0.30 -7.71
C SER A 177 -15.81 -0.54 -8.47
N SER A 178 -16.11 -1.80 -8.79
CA SER A 178 -17.43 -2.22 -9.28
C SER A 178 -18.43 -2.38 -8.13
N LEU A 179 -17.94 -2.54 -6.90
CA LEU A 179 -18.75 -2.63 -5.69
C LEU A 179 -19.27 -1.25 -5.31
N ARG A 180 -20.51 -1.21 -4.83
CA ARG A 180 -21.18 0.02 -4.36
C ARG A 180 -21.54 -0.16 -2.90
N LEU A 181 -20.62 0.24 -2.03
CA LEU A 181 -20.80 0.22 -0.59
C LEU A 181 -21.52 1.47 -0.10
N GLN A 182 -22.40 1.33 0.90
CA GLN A 182 -23.01 2.47 1.58
C GLN A 182 -22.11 3.00 2.70
N CYS A 183 -21.32 2.12 3.32
CA CYS A 183 -20.36 2.47 4.35
C CYS A 183 -19.07 1.68 4.17
N ARG A 184 -17.93 2.30 4.48
CA ARG A 184 -16.59 1.68 4.45
C ARG A 184 -16.51 0.44 5.33
N SER A 185 -17.23 0.46 6.45
CA SER A 185 -17.25 -0.65 7.42
C SER A 185 -17.98 -1.91 6.94
N GLN A 186 -18.53 -1.89 5.72
CA GLN A 186 -19.20 -3.04 5.10
C GLN A 186 -18.29 -3.75 4.09
N SER A 187 -17.03 -3.31 3.96
CA SER A 187 -16.09 -3.94 3.04
C SER A 187 -15.53 -5.23 3.65
N ASP A 188 -15.68 -6.33 2.93
CA ASP A 188 -14.99 -7.60 3.21
C ASP A 188 -13.62 -7.67 2.51
N ASP A 189 -13.27 -6.68 1.68
CA ASP A 189 -12.02 -6.62 0.90
C ASP A 189 -10.87 -5.93 1.66
N GLY A 190 -11.12 -5.49 2.91
CA GLY A 190 -10.20 -4.69 3.72
C GLY A 190 -10.45 -3.17 3.59
N PRO A 191 -9.43 -2.32 3.82
CA PRO A 191 -8.01 -2.64 4.01
C PRO A 191 -7.69 -3.39 5.31
N ILE A 192 -6.56 -4.10 5.29
CA ILE A 192 -5.98 -4.79 6.44
C ILE A 192 -4.55 -4.30 6.71
N MET A 193 -4.10 -4.40 7.97
CA MET A 193 -2.73 -4.03 8.38
C MET A 193 -2.05 -5.22 9.04
N TRP A 194 -0.79 -5.51 8.66
CA TRP A 194 0.05 -6.53 9.30
C TRP A 194 1.50 -6.05 9.38
N VAL A 195 2.31 -6.66 10.25
CA VAL A 195 3.73 -6.29 10.44
C VAL A 195 4.61 -7.53 10.35
N ARG A 196 5.71 -7.44 9.59
CA ARG A 196 6.67 -8.53 9.39
C ARG A 196 8.07 -8.17 9.92
N PRO A 197 8.81 -9.14 10.48
CA PRO A 197 10.13 -8.89 11.10
C PRO A 197 11.29 -8.71 10.13
N GLY A 198 11.09 -8.99 8.84
CA GLY A 198 12.17 -9.17 7.87
C GLY A 198 12.85 -10.53 8.02
N GLU A 199 13.55 -10.97 6.97
CA GLU A 199 14.33 -12.20 6.97
C GLU A 199 15.54 -12.07 7.91
N GLN A 200 15.77 -13.07 8.77
CA GLN A 200 16.80 -13.07 9.80
C GLN A 200 17.28 -14.47 10.20
#